data_AF-A0A2K1L6M7-F1
#
_entry.id   AF-A0A2K1L6M7-F1
#
_cell.length_a   1.000
_cell.length_b   1.000
_cell.length_c   1.000
_cell.angle_alpha   90.00
_cell.angle_beta   90.00
_cell.angle_gamma   90.00
#
_symmetry.space_group_name_H-M   'P 1'
#
loop_
_entity.id
_entity.type
_entity.pdbx_description
1 polymer ?
#
loop_
_entity_poly.entity_id
_entity_poly.type
_entity_poly.pdbx_seq_one_letter_code
_entity_poly.pdbx_strand_id
1 'polypeptide(L)'
;MGTTDQVVPGKFMSPIGDERTKPTVDTDFDVLRAFHAIPSINKVVSTSFRQEEGVFNVVVATSQVNLHTNAKRKFLSTVCIPNTTSAIVTDWPPLPFEISGASLIAPYPRGAKALIIRNAKDATSPMKLEI
;
A
#
# COMPACT_ATOMS: atom_id res chain seq x y z
N MET A 1 -35.07 -48.91 -24.55
CA MET A 1 -34.34 -47.69 -24.96
C MET A 1 -33.45 -47.31 -23.80
N GLY A 2 -32.14 -47.41 -23.97
CA GLY A 2 -31.15 -47.15 -22.94
C GLY A 2 -29.78 -47.30 -23.58
N THR A 3 -29.28 -46.20 -24.16
CA THR A 3 -27.94 -46.12 -24.75
C THR A 3 -27.06 -45.40 -23.73
N THR A 4 -26.11 -46.13 -23.15
CA THR A 4 -25.10 -45.61 -22.22
C THR A 4 -23.93 -45.10 -23.05
N ASP A 5 -23.65 -43.79 -22.96
CA ASP A 5 -22.46 -43.15 -23.49
C ASP A 5 -21.21 -43.67 -22.78
N GLN A 6 -20.27 -44.24 -23.54
CA GLN A 6 -18.93 -44.56 -23.06
C GLN A 6 -17.99 -43.40 -23.42
N VAL A 7 -17.64 -42.58 -22.43
CA VAL A 7 -16.61 -41.55 -22.53
C VAL A 7 -15.26 -42.19 -22.22
N VAL A 8 -14.36 -42.19 -23.20
CA VAL A 8 -12.97 -42.65 -23.06
C VAL A 8 -12.21 -41.69 -22.14
N PRO A 9 -11.52 -42.15 -21.08
CA PRO A 9 -10.77 -41.26 -20.21
C PRO A 9 -9.48 -40.81 -20.89
N GLY A 10 -9.38 -39.50 -21.14
CA GLY A 10 -8.17 -38.84 -21.61
C GLY A 10 -7.01 -39.04 -20.63
N LYS A 11 -5.88 -39.48 -21.17
CA LYS A 11 -4.60 -39.69 -20.49
C LYS A 11 -4.17 -38.41 -19.74
N PHE A 12 -4.19 -38.44 -18.41
CA PHE A 12 -3.59 -37.38 -17.59
C PHE A 12 -2.07 -37.39 -17.83
N MET A 13 -1.56 -36.43 -18.59
CA MET A 13 -0.13 -36.11 -18.58
C MET A 13 0.22 -35.58 -17.19
N SER A 14 1.05 -36.30 -16.46
CA SER A 14 1.68 -35.79 -15.24
C SER A 14 2.48 -34.53 -15.58
N PRO A 15 2.53 -33.53 -14.69
CA PRO A 15 3.33 -32.34 -14.95
C PRO A 15 4.80 -32.76 -15.07
N ILE A 16 5.41 -32.32 -16.17
CA ILE A 16 6.86 -32.36 -16.37
C ILE A 16 7.52 -31.79 -15.11
N GLY A 17 8.40 -32.60 -14.51
CA GLY A 17 9.19 -32.20 -13.36
C GLY A 17 10.09 -31.05 -13.76
N ASP A 18 9.67 -29.84 -13.40
CA ASP A 18 10.53 -28.67 -13.47
C ASP A 18 11.60 -28.83 -12.40
N GLU A 19 12.87 -28.83 -12.80
CA GLU A 19 14.05 -28.91 -11.95
C GLU A 19 14.19 -27.59 -11.20
N ARG A 20 13.22 -27.30 -10.35
CA ARG A 20 13.21 -26.12 -9.51
C ARG A 20 14.23 -26.38 -8.42
N THR A 21 15.40 -25.74 -8.55
CA THR A 21 16.33 -25.46 -7.45
C THR A 21 15.50 -25.24 -6.21
N LYS A 22 15.53 -26.19 -5.26
CA LYS A 22 14.71 -26.11 -4.06
C LYS A 22 15.03 -24.78 -3.40
N PRO A 23 14.08 -23.83 -3.30
CA PRO A 23 14.36 -22.64 -2.55
C PRO A 23 14.65 -23.07 -1.13
N THR A 24 15.83 -22.72 -0.64
CA THR A 24 16.13 -22.79 0.78
C THR A 24 15.09 -21.92 1.47
N VAL A 25 14.34 -22.47 2.42
CA VAL A 25 13.18 -21.81 3.08
C VAL A 25 13.51 -20.37 3.54
N ASP A 26 14.78 -20.11 3.86
CA ASP A 26 15.29 -18.80 4.26
C ASP A 26 15.23 -17.74 3.13
N THR A 27 15.55 -18.09 1.89
CA THR A 27 15.57 -17.13 0.76
C THR A 27 14.17 -16.73 0.32
N ASP A 28 13.22 -17.67 0.33
CA ASP A 28 11.83 -17.37 -0.04
C ASP A 28 11.16 -16.48 1.00
N PHE A 29 11.43 -16.71 2.28
CA PHE A 29 10.87 -15.91 3.36
C PHE A 29 11.41 -14.47 3.35
N ASP A 30 12.70 -14.28 3.06
CA ASP A 30 13.29 -12.95 2.93
C ASP A 30 12.72 -12.17 1.74
N VAL A 31 12.49 -12.84 0.60
CA VAL A 31 11.83 -12.25 -0.57
C VAL A 31 10.38 -11.87 -0.25
N LEU A 32 9.62 -12.76 0.38
CA LEU A 32 8.24 -12.48 0.79
C LEU A 32 8.16 -11.32 1.80
N ARG A 33 9.11 -11.26 2.74
CA ARG A 33 9.24 -10.16 3.69
C ARG A 33 9.51 -8.84 2.96
N ALA A 34 10.39 -8.85 1.97
CA ALA A 34 10.69 -7.67 1.17
C ALA A 34 9.46 -7.15 0.41
N PHE A 35 8.67 -8.03 -0.21
CA PHE A 35 7.43 -7.63 -0.89
C PHE A 35 6.39 -7.04 0.07
N HIS A 36 6.26 -7.64 1.26
CA HIS A 36 5.36 -7.16 2.29
C HIS A 36 5.79 -5.80 2.89
N ALA A 37 7.10 -5.51 2.86
CA ALA A 37 7.64 -4.24 3.32
C ALA A 37 7.23 -3.04 2.44
N ILE A 38 6.76 -3.28 1.20
CA ILE A 38 6.45 -2.23 0.23
C ILE A 38 5.08 -1.61 0.54
N PRO A 39 5.00 -0.31 0.86
CA PRO A 39 3.73 0.38 1.04
C PRO A 39 3.03 0.64 -0.30
N SER A 40 1.70 0.63 -0.31
CA SER A 40 0.85 1.07 -1.41
C SER A 40 0.45 2.53 -1.26
N ILE A 41 0.40 3.28 -2.35
CA ILE A 41 -0.15 4.64 -2.37
C ILE A 41 -1.69 4.54 -2.40
N ASN A 42 -2.36 5.25 -1.50
CA ASN A 42 -3.83 5.26 -1.44
C ASN A 42 -4.42 6.54 -2.04
N LYS A 43 -3.84 7.70 -1.71
CA LYS A 43 -4.28 9.00 -2.20
C LYS A 43 -3.09 9.92 -2.37
N VAL A 44 -3.17 10.76 -3.38
CA VAL A 44 -2.19 11.79 -3.68
C VAL A 44 -2.93 13.08 -3.96
N VAL A 45 -2.49 14.17 -3.34
CA VAL A 45 -3.03 15.51 -3.59
C VAL A 45 -1.87 16.48 -3.74
N SER A 46 -1.83 17.17 -4.87
CA SER A 46 -0.96 18.33 -5.04
C SER A 46 -1.57 19.52 -4.33
N THR A 47 -0.78 20.17 -3.49
CA THR A 47 -1.11 21.49 -2.95
C THR A 47 -0.47 22.50 -3.88
N SER A 48 -1.21 23.50 -4.32
CA SER A 48 -0.69 24.64 -5.10
C SER A 48 -0.80 25.96 -4.32
N PHE A 49 -1.13 25.88 -3.02
CA PHE A 49 -1.42 27.04 -2.19
C PHE A 49 -0.12 27.59 -1.57
N ARG A 50 0.20 28.86 -1.84
CA ARG A 50 1.39 29.58 -1.35
C ARG A 50 2.74 28.95 -1.71
N GLN A 51 2.93 28.59 -2.98
CA GLN A 51 4.25 28.16 -3.44
C GLN A 51 4.99 29.33 -4.07
N GLU A 52 6.26 29.48 -3.68
CA GLU A 52 7.23 30.24 -4.45
C GLU A 52 7.31 29.63 -5.86
N GLU A 53 7.54 30.48 -6.87
CA GLU A 53 7.60 30.07 -8.27
C GLU A 53 8.53 28.84 -8.43
N GLY A 54 7.94 27.72 -8.84
CA GLY A 54 8.66 26.48 -9.10
C GLY A 54 8.70 25.48 -7.94
N VAL A 55 8.06 25.77 -6.81
CA VAL A 55 7.67 24.86 -5.72
C VAL A 55 6.51 23.89 -6.02
N PHE A 56 6.52 22.56 -5.87
CA PHE A 56 5.28 21.76 -5.72
C PHE A 56 5.27 20.87 -4.48
N ASN A 57 4.32 21.06 -3.57
CA ASN A 57 4.14 20.19 -2.40
C ASN A 57 3.02 19.17 -2.67
N VAL A 58 3.34 17.89 -2.53
CA VAL A 58 2.44 16.76 -2.76
C VAL A 58 2.21 16.02 -1.45
N VAL A 59 0.97 15.94 -1.00
CA VAL A 59 0.59 15.12 0.15
C VAL A 59 0.24 13.71 -0.34
N VAL A 60 0.93 12.71 0.19
CA VAL A 60 0.80 11.30 -0.16
C VAL A 60 0.30 10.54 1.07
N ALA A 61 -0.88 9.93 0.97
CA ALA A 61 -1.36 8.95 1.93
C ALA A 61 -1.00 7.56 1.43
N THR A 62 -0.24 6.81 2.23
CA THR A 62 0.17 5.44 1.90
C THR A 62 -0.34 4.46 2.95
N SER A 63 -0.32 3.18 2.61
CA SER A 63 -0.64 2.11 3.53
C SER A 63 0.25 0.91 3.32
N GLN A 64 0.62 0.26 4.40
CA GLN A 64 1.37 -0.98 4.37
C GLN A 64 0.56 -2.04 5.09
N VAL A 65 0.42 -3.22 4.48
CA VAL A 65 -0.15 -4.37 5.20
C VAL A 65 0.79 -4.71 6.35
N ASN A 66 0.30 -5.22 7.46
CA ASN A 66 1.07 -5.89 8.50
C ASN A 66 0.52 -7.31 8.62
N LEU A 67 1.25 -8.29 8.06
CA LEU A 67 0.83 -9.68 8.06
C LEU A 67 0.83 -10.27 9.47
N HIS A 68 1.78 -9.86 10.32
CA HIS A 68 1.90 -10.39 11.68
C HIS A 68 0.65 -10.10 12.53
N THR A 69 0.09 -8.90 12.39
CA THR A 69 -1.12 -8.48 13.12
C THR A 69 -2.39 -8.51 12.28
N ASN A 70 -2.33 -9.00 11.04
CA ASN A 70 -3.40 -8.91 10.04
C ASN A 70 -4.06 -7.51 10.00
N ALA A 71 -3.24 -6.47 10.03
CA ALA A 71 -3.68 -5.08 10.09
C ALA A 71 -3.14 -4.28 8.89
N LYS A 72 -3.62 -3.04 8.74
CA LYS A 72 -3.12 -2.12 7.72
C LYS A 72 -2.60 -0.86 8.40
N ARG A 73 -1.30 -0.64 8.34
CA ARG A 73 -0.65 0.61 8.77
C ARG A 73 -0.94 1.66 7.73
N LYS A 74 -1.20 2.89 8.16
CA LYS A 74 -1.44 4.02 7.27
C LYS A 74 -0.47 5.13 7.62
N PHE A 75 0.08 5.75 6.59
CA PHE A 75 1.04 6.82 6.73
C PHE A 75 0.59 8.02 5.91
N LEU A 76 1.10 9.17 6.30
CA LEU A 76 0.93 10.39 5.56
C LEU A 76 2.31 11.05 5.45
N SER A 77 2.60 11.58 4.27
CA SER A 77 3.86 12.21 3.93
C SER A 77 3.59 13.41 3.05
N THR A 78 4.44 14.43 3.15
CA THR A 78 4.37 15.62 2.27
C THR A 78 5.66 15.67 1.50
N VAL A 79 5.67 15.50 0.18
CA VAL A 79 6.87 15.54 -0.65
C VAL A 79 6.98 16.90 -1.33
N CYS A 80 8.16 17.51 -1.28
CA CYS A 80 8.49 18.72 -2.01
C CYS A 80 9.13 18.34 -3.36
N ILE A 81 8.54 18.78 -4.46
CA ILE A 81 9.00 18.51 -5.84
C ILE A 81 9.36 19.86 -6.49
N PRO A 82 10.64 20.09 -6.80
CA PRO A 82 11.06 21.26 -7.56
C PRO A 82 10.59 21.19 -9.02
N ASN A 83 10.17 22.33 -9.57
CA ASN A 83 9.84 22.54 -10.98
C ASN A 83 11.11 22.85 -11.80
N THR A 84 12.15 22.02 -11.67
CA THR A 84 13.38 22.15 -12.46
C THR A 84 13.65 20.85 -13.21
N THR A 85 14.18 20.95 -14.42
CA THR A 85 14.43 19.80 -15.31
C THR A 85 15.50 18.85 -14.75
N SER A 86 16.26 19.29 -13.75
CA SER A 86 17.30 18.54 -13.04
C SER A 86 16.93 18.23 -11.59
N ALA A 87 15.64 18.29 -11.23
CA ALA A 87 15.17 18.24 -9.85
C ALA A 87 15.57 16.94 -9.12
N ILE A 88 16.74 16.96 -8.50
CA ILE A 88 17.05 16.13 -7.35
C ILE A 88 16.06 16.58 -6.26
N VAL A 89 15.30 15.65 -5.69
CA VAL A 89 14.47 15.91 -4.51
C VAL A 89 15.44 16.26 -3.37
N THR A 90 15.72 17.54 -3.18
CA THR A 90 16.75 18.03 -2.25
C THR A 90 16.27 18.03 -0.81
N ASP A 91 14.96 18.16 -0.60
CA ASP A 91 14.36 18.12 0.72
C ASP A 91 13.58 16.82 0.87
N TRP A 92 14.24 15.80 1.43
CA TRP A 92 13.51 14.66 1.95
C TRP A 92 12.60 15.18 3.07
N PRO A 93 11.28 15.08 2.91
CA PRO A 93 10.39 15.51 3.96
C PRO A 93 10.58 14.67 5.22
N PRO A 94 10.07 15.14 6.39
CA PRO A 94 10.06 14.32 7.59
C PRO A 94 9.51 12.93 7.27
N LEU A 95 10.17 11.91 7.82
CA LEU A 95 9.84 10.50 7.66
C LEU A 95 8.32 10.29 7.76
N PRO A 96 7.73 9.38 6.94
CA PRO A 96 6.30 9.13 6.95
C PRO A 96 5.77 8.94 8.37
N PHE A 97 4.77 9.74 8.75
CA PHE A 97 4.18 9.60 10.07
C PHE A 97 3.11 8.52 10.03
N GLU A 98 3.27 7.49 10.87
CA GLU A 98 2.26 6.47 11.03
C GLU A 98 1.05 7.02 11.79
N ILE A 99 -0.15 6.78 11.26
CA ILE A 99 -1.40 7.09 11.94
C ILE A 99 -2.03 5.78 12.41
N SER A 100 -1.58 5.30 13.57
CA SER A 100 -2.04 4.02 14.12
C SER A 100 -3.55 4.05 14.43
N GLY A 101 -4.24 2.96 14.17
CA GLY A 101 -5.69 2.85 14.36
C GLY A 101 -6.53 3.62 13.33
N ALA A 102 -5.94 4.21 12.29
CA ALA A 102 -6.69 4.87 11.23
C ALA A 102 -7.35 3.87 10.26
N SER A 103 -8.66 4.01 10.07
CA SER A 103 -9.44 3.32 9.03
C SER A 103 -9.41 4.07 7.71
N LEU A 104 -9.16 5.38 7.72
CA LEU A 104 -9.03 6.23 6.54
C LEU A 104 -8.07 7.39 6.83
N ILE A 105 -7.23 7.72 5.84
CA ILE A 105 -6.54 9.01 5.74
C ILE A 105 -6.94 9.59 4.39
N ALA A 106 -7.50 10.79 4.38
CA ALA A 106 -7.87 11.51 3.17
C ALA A 106 -7.31 12.94 3.23
N PRO A 107 -6.26 13.26 2.46
CA PRO A 107 -5.76 14.61 2.37
C PRO A 107 -6.86 15.57 1.88
N TYR A 108 -6.91 16.77 2.45
CA TYR A 108 -7.77 17.84 1.95
C TYR A 108 -7.26 18.26 0.56
N PRO A 109 -8.13 18.61 -0.42
CA PRO A 109 -7.69 18.97 -1.77
C PRO A 109 -6.70 20.14 -1.87
N ARG A 110 -6.61 21.01 -0.86
CA ARG A 110 -5.57 22.08 -0.76
C ARG A 110 -4.39 21.71 0.15
N GLY A 111 -4.36 20.47 0.63
CA GLY A 111 -3.39 19.76 1.47
C GLY A 111 -2.85 20.43 2.74
N ALA A 112 -3.47 21.50 3.21
CA ALA A 112 -3.19 22.06 4.54
C ALA A 112 -3.76 21.22 5.70
N LYS A 113 -4.65 20.26 5.42
CA LYS A 113 -5.36 19.43 6.41
C LYS A 113 -5.58 18.02 5.87
N ALA A 114 -5.91 17.07 6.73
CA ALA A 114 -6.29 15.73 6.32
C ALA A 114 -7.40 15.19 7.22
N LEU A 115 -8.41 14.59 6.60
CA LEU A 115 -9.44 13.85 7.31
C LEU A 115 -8.87 12.49 7.75
N ILE A 116 -8.91 12.22 9.05
CA ILE A 116 -8.53 10.94 9.63
C ILE A 116 -9.77 10.35 10.29
N ILE A 117 -10.15 9.14 9.87
CA ILE A 117 -11.15 8.33 10.57
C ILE A 117 -10.40 7.24 11.31
N ARG A 118 -10.60 7.15 12.63
CA ARG A 118 -10.01 6.10 13.46
C ARG A 118 -11.04 5.04 13.80
N ASN A 119 -10.58 3.80 13.78
CA ASN A 119 -11.36 2.66 14.26
C ASN A 119 -11.71 2.86 15.74
N ALA A 120 -12.87 2.30 16.12
CA ALA A 120 -13.21 2.11 17.51
C ALA A 120 -12.13 1.25 18.19
N LYS A 121 -11.77 1.60 19.42
CA LYS A 121 -10.82 0.79 20.20
C LYS A 121 -11.42 -0.58 20.56
N ASP A 122 -12.72 -0.58 20.85
CA ASP A 122 -13.48 -1.74 21.30
C ASP A 122 -14.90 -1.70 20.71
N ALA A 123 -15.67 -2.79 20.81
CA ALA A 123 -17.02 -2.92 20.23
C ALA A 123 -18.03 -1.86 20.71
N THR A 124 -17.79 -1.24 21.85
CA THR A 124 -18.65 -0.20 22.46
C THR A 124 -18.14 1.21 22.20
N SER A 125 -16.93 1.38 21.67
CA SER A 125 -16.35 2.69 21.39
C SER A 125 -16.86 3.25 20.06
N PRO A 126 -17.17 4.56 19.96
CA PRO A 126 -17.48 5.16 18.68
C PRO A 126 -16.21 5.32 17.83
N MET A 127 -16.39 5.39 16.51
CA MET A 127 -15.32 5.85 15.60
C MET A 127 -14.98 7.31 15.89
N LYS A 128 -13.71 7.69 15.77
CA LYS A 128 -13.25 9.06 16.00
C LYS A 128 -12.89 9.76 14.69
N LEU A 129 -13.35 11.00 14.54
CA LEU A 129 -13.07 11.88 13.42
C LEU A 129 -12.03 12.95 13.83
N GLU A 130 -11.00 13.15 13.01
CA GLU A 130 -9.98 14.20 13.18
C GLU A 130 -9.77 14.94 11.85
N ILE A 131 -9.52 16.26 11.88
CA ILE A 131 -9.32 17.14 10.70
C ILE A 131 -8.07 18.01 10.89
#